data_AF-A0A382W6C2-F1
#
_entry.id   AF-A0A382W6C2-F1
#
_cell.length_a   1.000
_cell.length_b   1.000
_cell.length_c   1.000
_cell.angle_alpha   90.00
_cell.angle_beta   90.00
_cell.angle_gamma   90.00
#
_symmetry.space_group_name_H-M   'P 1'
#
loop_
_entity.id
_entity.type
_entity.pdbx_description
1 polymer ?
#
loop_
_entity_poly.entity_id
_entity_poly.type
_entity_poly.pdbx_seq_one_letter_code
_entity_poly.pdbx_strand_id
1 'polypeptide(L)'
;MVPVSQEDTIDDAEVRLAACALLIEIAHADEDFTEDERQHLASAIRRQYGLDGEQAEELISLAEEAQSTAVDLWQFTRLIKSTYSIGQKMVLLEVMWGLVYSDGEL
;
A
#
# COMPACT_ATOMS: atom_id res chain seq x y z
N MET A 1 6.74 26.74 5.66
CA MET A 1 7.17 25.97 4.48
C MET A 1 8.11 24.90 4.99
N VAL A 2 7.59 23.69 5.23
CA VAL A 2 8.41 22.55 5.64
C VAL A 2 9.10 22.04 4.38
N PRO A 3 10.42 21.76 4.39
CA PRO A 3 11.09 21.25 3.20
C PRO A 3 10.56 19.83 2.94
N VAL A 4 10.04 19.60 1.74
CA VAL A 4 9.79 18.26 1.23
C VAL A 4 11.16 17.61 1.10
N SER A 5 11.45 16.60 1.92
CA SER A 5 12.68 15.82 1.85
C SER A 5 12.69 15.03 0.55
N GLN A 6 13.31 15.61 -0.49
CA GLN A 6 13.53 14.97 -1.78
C GLN A 6 14.80 14.11 -1.72
N GLU A 7 14.69 12.90 -1.15
CA GLU A 7 15.65 11.81 -1.32
C GLU A 7 14.92 10.47 -1.10
N ASP A 8 13.72 10.32 -1.67
CA ASP A 8 13.13 9.00 -1.84
C ASP A 8 13.96 8.28 -2.89
N THR A 9 14.67 7.22 -2.47
CA THR A 9 15.45 6.42 -3.41
C THR A 9 14.50 5.68 -4.35
N ILE A 10 14.98 5.30 -5.55
CA ILE A 10 14.17 4.49 -6.49
C ILE A 10 13.64 3.25 -5.78
N ASP A 11 14.47 2.62 -4.93
CA ASP A 11 14.11 1.46 -4.11
C ASP A 11 12.96 1.76 -3.13
N ASP A 12 12.89 2.97 -2.56
CA ASP A 12 11.81 3.39 -1.66
C ASP A 12 10.49 3.56 -2.41
N ALA A 13 10.52 4.14 -3.61
CA ALA A 13 9.32 4.29 -4.44
C ALA A 13 8.81 2.92 -4.92
N GLU A 14 9.71 2.04 -5.37
CA GLU A 14 9.36 0.69 -5.82
C GLU A 14 8.79 -0.15 -4.68
N VAL A 15 9.36 -0.09 -3.47
CA VAL A 15 8.82 -0.85 -2.34
C VAL A 15 7.47 -0.28 -1.86
N ARG A 16 7.25 1.04 -1.92
CA ARG A 16 5.94 1.66 -1.61
C ARG A 16 4.88 1.18 -2.59
N LEU A 17 5.22 1.17 -3.88
CA LEU A 17 4.36 0.65 -4.94
C LEU A 17 4.03 -0.84 -4.71
N ALA A 18 5.04 -1.66 -4.44
CA ALA A 18 4.86 -3.09 -4.17
C ALA A 18 3.99 -3.36 -2.93
N ALA A 19 4.19 -2.60 -1.85
CA ALA A 19 3.37 -2.71 -0.65
C ALA A 19 1.92 -2.32 -0.91
N CYS A 20 1.70 -1.24 -1.65
CA CYS A 20 0.37 -0.77 -2.02
C CYS A 20 -0.34 -1.76 -2.96
N ALA A 21 0.36 -2.31 -3.95
CA ALA A 21 -0.18 -3.31 -4.87
C ALA A 21 -0.58 -4.60 -4.12
N LEU A 22 0.21 -5.01 -3.13
CA LEU A 22 -0.12 -6.15 -2.28
C LEU A 22 -1.35 -5.90 -1.39
N LEU A 23 -1.53 -4.67 -0.90
CA LEU A 23 -2.72 -4.30 -0.13
C LEU A 23 -3.98 -4.31 -0.99
N ILE A 24 -3.90 -3.79 -2.22
CA ILE A 24 -5.00 -3.81 -3.19
C ILE A 24 -5.38 -5.24 -3.56
N GLU A 25 -4.40 -6.11 -3.80
CA GLU A 25 -4.66 -7.53 -4.06
C GLU A 25 -5.48 -8.18 -2.94
N ILE A 26 -5.13 -7.91 -1.68
CA ILE A 26 -5.85 -8.46 -0.53
C ILE A 26 -7.25 -7.87 -0.42
N ALA A 27 -7.39 -6.57 -0.69
CA ALA A 27 -8.70 -5.92 -0.69
C ALA A 27 -9.63 -6.46 -1.81
N HIS A 28 -9.07 -6.88 -2.95
CA HIS A 28 -9.83 -7.56 -4.01
C HIS A 28 -10.11 -9.05 -3.74
N ALA A 29 -9.55 -9.64 -2.69
CA ALA A 29 -9.67 -11.08 -2.45
C ALA A 29 -11.09 -11.52 -2.09
N ASP A 30 -11.92 -10.61 -1.56
CA ASP A 30 -13.33 -10.86 -1.20
C ASP A 30 -14.33 -10.27 -2.23
N GLU A 31 -13.90 -10.14 -3.48
CA GLU A 31 -14.68 -9.71 -4.66
C GLU A 31 -15.21 -8.25 -4.66
N ASP A 32 -15.19 -7.52 -3.54
CA ASP A 32 -15.58 -6.10 -3.47
C ASP A 32 -14.53 -5.25 -2.75
N PHE A 33 -13.79 -4.39 -3.48
CA PHE A 33 -13.01 -3.31 -2.88
C PHE A 33 -13.87 -2.04 -2.82
N THR A 34 -14.39 -1.76 -1.64
CA THR A 34 -15.33 -0.67 -1.39
C THR A 34 -14.64 0.69 -1.29
N GLU A 35 -15.42 1.76 -1.44
CA GLU A 35 -14.91 3.13 -1.27
C GLU A 35 -14.42 3.39 0.16
N ASP A 36 -15.01 2.75 1.18
CA ASP A 36 -14.58 2.87 2.57
C ASP A 36 -13.22 2.20 2.80
N GLU A 37 -12.99 1.01 2.23
CA GLU A 37 -11.67 0.36 2.24
C GLU A 37 -10.62 1.16 1.48
N ARG A 38 -11.00 1.76 0.35
CA ARG A 38 -10.13 2.66 -0.42
C ARG A 38 -9.71 3.87 0.41
N GLN A 39 -10.64 4.49 1.14
CA GLN A 39 -10.33 5.61 2.03
C GLN A 39 -9.47 5.19 3.23
N HIS A 40 -9.69 3.99 3.78
CA HIS A 40 -8.85 3.42 4.82
C HIS A 40 -7.41 3.18 4.32
N LEU A 41 -7.26 2.61 3.12
CA LEU A 41 -5.99 2.39 2.45
C LEU A 41 -5.26 3.72 2.22
N ALA A 42 -5.92 4.70 1.60
CA ALA A 42 -5.37 6.03 1.35
C ALA A 42 -4.90 6.69 2.64
N SER A 43 -5.72 6.62 3.69
CA SER A 43 -5.38 7.17 5.00
C SER A 43 -4.18 6.48 5.65
N ALA A 44 -4.06 5.16 5.52
CA ALA A 44 -2.95 4.38 6.04
C ALA A 44 -1.64 4.72 5.32
N ILE A 45 -1.65 4.72 3.99
CA ILE A 45 -0.51 5.03 3.12
C ILE A 45 0.02 6.44 3.38
N ARG A 46 -0.89 7.43 3.47
CA ARG A 46 -0.54 8.82 3.80
C ARG A 46 0.23 8.92 5.11
N ARG A 47 -0.26 8.25 6.16
CA ARG A 47 0.40 8.24 7.47
C ARG A 47 1.75 7.51 7.43
N GLN A 48 1.81 6.39 6.71
CA GLN A 48 2.99 5.54 6.69
C GLN A 48 4.16 6.18 5.92
N TYR A 49 3.89 6.90 4.84
CA TYR A 49 4.91 7.49 3.97
C TYR A 49 4.98 9.01 4.04
N GLY A 50 4.12 9.66 4.83
CA GLY A 50 4.08 11.12 4.95
C GLY A 50 3.57 11.83 3.70
N LEU A 51 2.68 11.18 2.94
CA LEU A 51 2.14 11.71 1.68
C LEU A 51 0.92 12.61 1.93
N ASP A 52 0.75 13.59 1.06
CA ASP A 52 -0.52 14.33 0.97
C ASP A 52 -1.62 13.49 0.27
N GLY A 53 -2.80 14.09 0.10
CA GLY A 53 -3.93 13.39 -0.52
C GLY A 53 -3.66 13.03 -1.98
N GLU A 54 -3.11 13.96 -2.77
CA GLU A 54 -2.88 13.77 -4.20
C GLU A 54 -1.80 12.71 -4.45
N GLN A 55 -0.70 12.76 -3.70
CA GLN A 55 0.38 11.79 -3.78
C GLN A 55 -0.05 10.37 -3.39
N ALA A 56 -0.96 10.24 -2.42
CA ALA A 56 -1.46 8.94 -2.01
C ALA A 56 -2.43 8.35 -3.04
N GLU A 57 -3.30 9.18 -3.60
CA GLU A 57 -4.20 8.76 -4.70
C GLU A 57 -3.39 8.35 -5.93
N GLU A 58 -2.33 9.10 -6.28
CA GLU A 58 -1.41 8.74 -7.35
C GLU A 58 -0.73 7.38 -7.09
N LEU A 59 -0.23 7.16 -5.86
CA LEU A 59 0.39 5.89 -5.50
C LEU A 59 -0.61 4.72 -5.57
N ILE A 60 -1.86 4.94 -5.16
CA ILE A 60 -2.93 3.94 -5.26
C ILE A 60 -3.20 3.60 -6.72
N SER A 61 -3.39 4.60 -7.59
CA SER A 61 -3.63 4.36 -9.02
C SER A 61 -2.46 3.63 -9.69
N LEU A 62 -1.22 4.00 -9.38
CA LEU A 62 -0.04 3.28 -9.88
C LEU A 62 0.00 1.84 -9.37
N ALA A 63 -0.40 1.62 -8.12
CA ALA A 63 -0.42 0.29 -7.52
C ALA A 63 -1.54 -0.60 -8.09
N GLU A 64 -2.70 -0.04 -8.42
CA GLU A 64 -3.78 -0.72 -9.15
C GLU A 64 -3.30 -1.15 -10.55
N GLU A 65 -2.62 -0.27 -11.28
CA GLU A 65 -2.02 -0.59 -12.58
C GLU A 65 -0.95 -1.69 -12.43
N ALA A 66 -0.05 -1.56 -11.45
CA ALA A 66 0.98 -2.55 -11.19
C ALA A 66 0.41 -3.92 -10.79
N GLN A 67 -0.65 -3.95 -9.99
CA GLN A 67 -1.36 -5.17 -9.61
C GLN A 67 -2.02 -5.82 -10.83
N SER A 68 -2.72 -5.05 -11.66
CA SER A 68 -3.45 -5.58 -12.82
C SER A 68 -2.53 -6.14 -13.92
N THR A 69 -1.29 -5.65 -13.97
CA THR A 69 -0.26 -6.07 -14.94
C THR A 69 0.71 -7.10 -14.38
N ALA A 70 0.65 -7.39 -13.07
CA ALA A 70 1.53 -8.34 -12.42
C ALA A 70 1.24 -9.79 -12.88
N VAL A 71 2.30 -10.53 -13.19
CA VAL A 71 2.21 -11.96 -13.53
C VAL A 71 2.11 -12.80 -12.25
N ASP A 72 2.75 -12.36 -11.17
CA ASP A 72 2.69 -13.00 -9.85
C ASP A 72 2.85 -11.98 -8.71
N LEU A 73 2.40 -12.36 -7.51
CA LEU A 73 2.59 -11.59 -6.27
C LEU A 73 3.98 -11.78 -5.66
N TRP A 74 4.78 -12.71 -6.21
CA TRP A 74 6.10 -13.01 -5.66
C TRP A 74 7.05 -11.83 -5.83
N GLN A 75 6.95 -11.08 -6.93
CA GLN A 75 7.74 -9.87 -7.15
C GLN A 75 7.54 -8.84 -6.03
N PHE A 76 6.29 -8.59 -5.61
CA PHE A 76 5.97 -7.61 -4.57
C PHE A 76 6.43 -8.09 -3.19
N THR A 77 6.08 -9.33 -2.85
CA THR A 77 6.45 -9.92 -1.56
C THR A 77 7.97 -10.05 -1.39
N ARG A 78 8.71 -10.33 -2.47
CA ARG A 78 10.18 -10.35 -2.47
C ARG A 78 10.76 -8.97 -2.18
N LEU A 79 10.27 -7.93 -2.85
CA LEU A 79 10.77 -6.56 -2.68
C LEU A 79 10.50 -6.05 -1.26
N ILE A 80 9.29 -6.26 -0.76
CA ILE A 80 8.93 -5.94 0.64
C ILE A 80 9.83 -6.72 1.60
N LYS A 81 10.06 -8.01 1.35
CA LYS A 81 10.91 -8.83 2.23
C LYS A 81 12.35 -8.33 2.29
N SER A 82 12.93 -7.89 1.17
CA SER A 82 14.30 -7.41 1.09
C SER A 82 14.49 -6.00 1.64
N THR A 83 13.48 -5.13 1.51
CA THR A 83 13.63 -3.71 1.79
C THR A 83 13.02 -3.31 3.13
N TYR A 84 11.90 -3.91 3.54
CA TYR A 84 11.27 -3.55 4.82
C TYR A 84 11.99 -4.16 6.03
N SER A 85 12.17 -3.30 7.03
CA SER A 85 12.44 -3.70 8.41
C SER A 85 11.28 -4.50 9.02
N ILE A 86 11.53 -5.15 10.15
CA ILE A 86 10.49 -5.87 10.91
C ILE A 86 9.35 -4.93 11.32
N GLY A 87 9.67 -3.71 11.75
CA GLY A 87 8.65 -2.72 12.14
C GLY A 87 7.76 -2.32 10.97
N GLN A 88 8.34 -2.07 9.79
CA GLN A 88 7.56 -1.76 8.58
C GLN A 88 6.68 -2.94 8.14
N LYS A 89 7.15 -4.18 8.30
CA LYS A 89 6.35 -5.39 8.03
C LYS A 89 5.18 -5.52 9.02
N MET A 90 5.37 -5.17 10.29
CA MET A 90 4.28 -5.15 11.28
C MET A 90 3.22 -4.12 10.91
N VAL A 91 3.62 -2.90 10.56
CA VAL A 91 2.68 -1.86 10.09
C VAL A 91 1.92 -2.32 8.85
N LEU A 92 2.61 -2.92 7.87
CA LEU A 92 1.95 -3.45 6.68
C LEU A 92 0.89 -4.50 7.03
N LEU A 93 1.19 -5.42 7.96
CA LEU A 93 0.22 -6.41 8.44
C LEU A 93 -0.94 -5.76 9.19
N GLU A 94 -0.71 -4.73 10.00
CA GLU A 94 -1.76 -3.97 10.68
C GLU A 94 -2.71 -3.32 9.66
N VAL A 95 -2.19 -2.75 8.58
CA VAL A 95 -3.00 -2.18 7.49
C VAL A 95 -3.79 -3.28 6.77
N MET A 96 -3.16 -4.42 6.45
CA MET A 96 -3.85 -5.57 5.85
C MET A 96 -5.03 -6.03 6.71
N TRP A 97 -4.81 -6.19 8.02
CA TRP A 97 -5.88 -6.54 8.95
C TRP A 97 -6.95 -5.45 9.01
N GLY A 98 -6.55 -4.18 9.02
CA GLY A 98 -7.50 -3.06 9.01
C GLY A 98 -8.43 -3.08 7.80
N LEU A 99 -7.95 -3.47 6.62
CA LEU A 99 -8.76 -3.62 5.41
C LEU A 99 -9.75 -4.79 5.55
N VAL A 100 -9.24 -5.98 5.88
CA VAL A 100 -10.05 -7.21 6.06
C VAL A 100 -11.11 -7.06 7.15
N TYR A 101 -10.84 -6.28 8.21
CA TYR A 101 -11.78 -6.06 9.31
C TYR A 101 -12.66 -4.81 9.15
N SER A 102 -12.49 -4.02 8.09
CA SER A 102 -13.20 -2.74 7.98
C SER A 102 -14.70 -2.89 7.71
N ASP A 103 -15.17 -4.04 7.24
CA ASP A 103 -16.59 -4.28 6.89
C ASP A 103 -17.44 -4.88 8.04
N GLY A 104 -16.87 -5.10 9.23
CA GLY A 104 -17.68 -5.32 10.44
C GLY A 104 -18.55 -6.59 10.50
N GLU A 105 -18.45 -7.55 9.58
CA GLU A 105 -19.16 -8.83 9.68
C GLU A 105 -18.26 -9.96 10.21
N LEU A 106 -18.72 -10.61 11.30
CA LEU A 106 -18.23 -11.87 11.87
C LEU A 106 -19.33 -12.93 11.78
#